data_AF-A0A7Y7H648-F1
#
_entry.id   AF-A0A7Y7H648-F1
#
_cell.length_a   1.000
_cell.length_b   1.000
_cell.length_c   1.000
_cell.angle_alpha   90.00
_cell.angle_beta   90.00
_cell.angle_gamma   90.00
#
_symmetry.space_group_name_H-M   'P 1'
#
loop_
_entity.id
_entity.type
_entity.pdbx_description
1 polymer ?
#
loop_
_entity_poly.entity_id
_entity_poly.type
_entity_poly.pdbx_seq_one_letter_code
_entity_poly.pdbx_strand_id
1 'polypeptide(L)' 'MSILNPEARQTQIRVPKDAVSGQTIHIVFQATDNGTPSLTSYQRVIIAVR' A
#
# COMPACT_ATOMS: atom_id res chain seq x y z
N MET A 1 7.10 3.44 10.08
CA MET A 1 6.29 3.52 8.84
C MET A 1 4.91 4.02 9.24
N SER A 2 4.30 4.93 8.47
CA SER A 2 2.89 5.31 8.70
C SER A 2 2.15 5.43 7.38
N ILE A 3 0.87 5.04 7.38
CA ILE A 3 -0.06 5.18 6.26
C ILE A 3 -1.10 6.23 6.67
N LEU A 4 -1.30 7.26 5.83
CA LEU A 4 -2.27 8.33 6.05
C LEU A 4 -3.48 8.09 5.16
N ASN A 5 -4.68 8.13 5.73
CA ASN A 5 -5.95 7.89 5.04
C ASN A 5 -5.98 6.53 4.29
N PRO A 6 -5.75 5.38 4.96
CA PRO A 6 -5.63 4.08 4.30
C PRO A 6 -6.90 3.63 3.55
N GLU A 7 -8.07 4.09 3.98
CA GLU A 7 -9.38 3.74 3.39
C GLU A 7 -9.83 4.73 2.30
N ALA A 8 -9.07 5.80 2.06
CA ALA A 8 -9.41 6.79 1.05
C ALA A 8 -8.91 6.34 -0.33
N ARG A 9 -9.53 6.86 -1.40
CA ARG A 9 -9.06 6.66 -2.79
C ARG A 9 -7.61 7.09 -3.00
N GLN A 10 -7.12 8.03 -2.19
CA GLN A 10 -5.74 8.46 -2.18
C GLN A 10 -5.19 8.34 -0.76
N THR A 11 -4.07 7.63 -0.63
CA THR A 11 -3.34 7.48 0.62
C THR A 11 -1.93 8.05 0.47
N GLN A 12 -1.27 8.34 1.59
CA GLN A 12 0.14 8.69 1.62
C GLN A 12 0.88 7.76 2.56
N ILE A 13 2.13 7.47 2.22
CA ILE A 13 3.01 6.61 3.02
C ILE A 13 4.26 7.37 3.39
N ARG A 14 4.60 7.32 4.68
CA ARG A 14 5.85 7.88 5.19
C ARG A 14 6.86 6.75 5.38
N VAL A 15 7.83 6.71 4.47
CA VAL A 15 8.99 5.82 4.56
C VAL A 15 9.73 6.09 5.88
N PRO A 16 10.10 5.07 6.67
CA PRO A 16 10.88 5.22 7.89
C PRO A 16 12.22 5.92 7.63
N LYS A 17 12.70 6.73 8.58
CA LYS A 17 13.98 7.46 8.45
C LYS A 17 15.20 6.53 8.48
N ASP A 18 15.04 5.37 9.10
CA ASP A 18 16.01 4.29 9.24
C ASP A 18 15.92 3.24 8.13
N ALA A 19 15.12 3.49 7.08
CA ALA A 19 15.12 2.66 5.89
C ALA A 19 16.47 2.77 5.19
N VAL A 20 17.12 1.63 4.94
CA VAL A 20 18.46 1.58 4.34
C VAL A 20 18.43 1.11 2.89
N SER A 21 19.42 1.55 2.12
CA SER A 21 19.59 1.16 0.72
C SER A 21 19.57 -0.37 0.55
N GLY A 22 18.86 -0.85 -0.46
CA GLY A 22 18.67 -2.27 -0.74
C GLY A 22 17.46 -2.91 -0.04
N GLN A 23 16.83 -2.22 0.92
CA GLN A 23 15.55 -2.68 1.46
C GLN A 23 14.41 -2.49 0.45
N THR A 24 13.37 -3.32 0.60
CA THR A 24 12.12 -3.16 -0.14
C THR A 24 10.95 -2.98 0.82
N ILE A 25 10.06 -2.06 0.49
CA ILE A 25 8.80 -1.84 1.22
C ILE A 25 7.67 -2.29 0.31
N HIS A 26 6.89 -3.27 0.77
CA HIS A 26 5.78 -3.86 0.02
C HIS A 26 4.48 -3.26 0.53
N ILE A 27 3.76 -2.58 -0.35
CA ILE A 27 2.43 -2.04 -0.09
C ILE A 27 1.41 -2.89 -0.83
N VAL A 28 0.39 -3.37 -0.13
CA VAL A 28 -0.72 -4.13 -0.72
C VAL A 28 -1.97 -3.29 -0.60
N PHE A 29 -2.54 -2.92 -1.74
CA PHE A 29 -3.85 -2.32 -1.85
C PHE A 29 -4.88 -3.44 -2.01
N GLN A 30 -5.99 -3.31 -1.30
CA GLN A 30 -7.16 -4.17 -1.42
C GLN A 30 -8.33 -3.28 -1.82
N ALA A 31 -9.11 -3.70 -2.81
CA ALA A 31 -10.37 -3.08 -3.15
C ALA A 31 -11.43 -4.16 -3.31
N THR A 32 -12.59 -3.97 -2.68
CA THR A 32 -13.75 -4.84 -2.79
C THR A 32 -14.88 -4.04 -3.44
N ASP A 33 -15.46 -4.58 -4.51
CA ASP A 33 -16.64 -3.96 -5.13
C ASP A 33 -17.91 -4.20 -4.29
N ASN A 34 -19.01 -3.57 -4.68
CA ASN A 34 -20.32 -3.75 -4.06
C ASN A 34 -21.23 -4.71 -4.86
N GLY A 35 -20.65 -5.60 -5.67
CA GLY A 35 -21.40 -6.59 -6.45
C GLY A 35 -22.01 -7.68 -5.59
N THR A 36 -22.82 -8.55 -6.21
CA THR A 36 -23.34 -9.78 -5.58
C THR A 36 -23.08 -10.97 -6.53
N PRO A 37 -22.08 -11.82 -6.26
CA PRO A 37 -21.14 -11.75 -5.13
C PRO A 37 -20.19 -10.56 -5.24
N SER A 38 -19.69 -10.06 -4.11
CA SER A 38 -18.67 -9.00 -4.12
C SER A 38 -17.32 -9.59 -4.52
N LEU A 39 -16.59 -8.90 -5.38
CA LEU A 39 -15.25 -9.30 -5.82
C LEU A 39 -14.19 -8.44 -5.16
N THR A 40 -13.09 -9.09 -4.76
CA THR A 40 -11.95 -8.40 -4.14
C THR A 40 -10.73 -8.53 -5.04
N SER A 41 -10.09 -7.40 -5.32
CA SER A 41 -8.83 -7.31 -6.08
C SER A 41 -7.71 -6.78 -5.22
N TYR A 42 -6.48 -7.21 -5.52
CA TYR A 42 -5.27 -6.78 -4.84
C TYR A 42 -4.28 -6.19 -5.81
N GLN A 43 -3.59 -5.13 -5.39
CA GLN A 43 -2.47 -4.57 -6.13
C GLN A 43 -1.27 -4.43 -5.20
N ARG A 44 -0.11 -4.97 -5.61
CA ARG A 44 1.13 -4.83 -4.86
C ARG A 44 2.03 -3.78 -5.50
N VAL A 45 2.49 -2.84 -4.70
CA VAL A 45 3.53 -1.86 -5.06
C VAL A 45 4.78 -2.17 -4.25
N ILE A 46 5.92 -2.31 -4.92
CA ILE A 46 7.22 -2.55 -4.29
C ILE A 46 8.06 -1.28 -4.43
N ILE A 47 8.42 -0.71 -3.30
CA ILE A 47 9.30 0.47 -3.22
C ILE A 47 10.69 -0.02 -2.87
N ALA A 48 11.63 0.15 -3.79
CA ALA A 48 13.05 -0.10 -3.53
C ALA A 48 13.69 1.14 -2.90
N VAL A 49 14.27 0.99 -1.72
CA VAL A 49 15.01 2.04 -1.01
C VAL A 49 16.41 2.12 -1.61
N ARG A 50 16.84 3.33 -1.99
CA ARG A 50 18.17 3.59 -2.57
C ARG A 50 18.92 4.61 -1.73
#